data_AF-A0A1Q6RMR4-F1
#
_entry.id   AF-A0A1Q6RMR4-F1
#
_cell.length_a   1.000
_cell.length_b   1.000
_cell.length_c   1.000
_cell.angle_alpha   90.00
_cell.angle_beta   90.00
_cell.angle_gamma   90.00
#
_symmetry.space_group_name_H-M   'P 1'
#
loop_
_entity.id
_entity.type
_entity.pdbx_description
1 polymer ?
#
loop_
_entity_poly.entity_id
_entity_poly.type
_entity_poly.pdbx_seq_one_letter_code
_entity_poly.pdbx_strand_id
1 'polypeptide(L)'
;MKKEIFVDDWEERLELQFFSDNPVRKKAYVCSPLSADAEQDYLFNMYAARAYMLYALMELDYLARAPHGYLPIILCDRNSDERTLALQFGLKLMEYSDVVLVCGNKLSRGMIGEIVQAVALNKKIIVFDEVLCHEVRKIVLGNNGRRSLVSLDLSHPAMAHPRPQCEY
;
A
#
# COMPACT_ATOMS: atom_id res chain seq x y z
N MET A 1 -3.50 -13.88 -22.37
CA MET A 1 -2.49 -14.44 -21.45
C MET A 1 -2.51 -13.60 -20.18
N LYS A 2 -2.74 -14.20 -19.01
CA LYS A 2 -2.38 -13.50 -17.75
C LYS A 2 -0.87 -13.26 -17.81
N LYS A 3 -0.44 -12.02 -17.69
CA LYS A 3 0.97 -11.69 -17.57
C LYS A 3 1.37 -12.06 -16.15
N GLU A 4 2.20 -13.08 -15.99
CA GLU A 4 2.72 -13.45 -14.68
C GLU A 4 3.75 -12.39 -14.27
N ILE A 5 3.40 -11.57 -13.29
CA ILE A 5 4.20 -10.43 -12.85
C ILE A 5 5.22 -10.89 -11.82
N PHE A 6 4.81 -11.77 -10.90
CA PHE A 6 5.57 -12.21 -9.74
C PHE A 6 6.33 -13.53 -9.98
N VAL A 7 6.98 -13.63 -11.14
CA VAL A 7 7.85 -14.76 -11.50
C VAL A 7 9.33 -14.43 -11.31
N ASP A 8 10.15 -15.46 -11.17
CA ASP A 8 11.60 -15.38 -11.05
C ASP A 8 12.02 -14.38 -9.93
N ASP A 9 13.03 -13.56 -10.20
CA ASP A 9 13.61 -12.57 -9.28
C ASP A 9 12.81 -11.25 -9.26
N TRP A 10 11.48 -11.34 -9.08
CA TRP A 10 10.61 -10.15 -9.10
C TRP A 10 10.93 -9.15 -7.98
N GLU A 11 11.44 -9.61 -6.82
CA GLU A 11 11.88 -8.72 -5.75
C GLU A 11 13.11 -7.90 -6.16
N GLU A 12 14.05 -8.47 -6.93
CA GLU A 12 15.19 -7.70 -7.46
C GLU A 12 14.71 -6.62 -8.44
N ARG A 13 13.74 -6.95 -9.30
CA ARG A 13 13.11 -5.97 -10.20
C ARG A 13 12.42 -4.83 -9.44
N LEU A 14 11.78 -5.16 -8.32
CA LEU A 14 11.18 -4.18 -7.41
C LEU A 14 12.24 -3.25 -6.80
N GLU A 15 13.37 -3.80 -6.35
CA GLU A 15 14.46 -3.06 -5.73
C GLU A 15 15.09 -2.04 -6.68
N LEU A 16 15.25 -2.41 -7.95
CA LEU A 16 15.77 -1.52 -9.00
C LEU A 16 15.02 -0.19 -9.11
N GLN A 17 13.74 -0.14 -8.74
CA GLN A 17 12.96 1.10 -8.75
C GLN A 17 13.51 2.16 -7.80
N PHE A 18 14.23 1.77 -6.73
CA PHE A 18 14.72 2.68 -5.70
C PHE A 18 16.10 3.26 -6.00
N PHE A 19 16.80 2.74 -7.02
CA PHE A 19 18.15 3.17 -7.38
C PHE A 19 18.21 4.33 -8.40
N SER A 20 17.07 4.73 -8.96
CA SER A 20 17.01 5.86 -9.89
C SER A 20 15.85 6.79 -9.54
N ASP A 21 16.10 8.10 -9.57
CA ASP A 21 15.02 9.09 -9.47
C ASP A 21 14.42 9.30 -10.85
N ASN A 22 13.09 9.19 -10.94
CA ASN A 22 12.34 9.57 -12.13
C ASN A 22 11.37 10.69 -11.72
N PRO A 23 11.77 11.97 -11.86
CA PRO A 23 10.99 13.09 -11.36
C PRO A 23 9.67 13.30 -12.11
N VAL A 24 9.49 12.67 -13.27
CA VAL A 24 8.27 12.78 -14.08
C VAL A 24 7.23 11.75 -13.65
N ARG A 25 7.66 10.61 -13.11
CA ARG A 25 6.76 9.53 -12.71
C ARG A 25 6.11 9.86 -11.36
N LYS A 26 4.79 9.69 -11.28
CA LYS A 26 4.03 9.93 -10.05
C LYS A 26 4.40 8.92 -8.96
N LYS A 27 4.39 9.38 -7.72
CA LYS A 27 4.68 8.57 -6.53
C LYS A 27 3.39 8.09 -5.89
N ALA A 28 3.36 6.84 -5.48
CA ALA A 28 2.23 6.25 -4.78
C ALA A 28 2.65 5.76 -3.40
N TYR A 29 1.76 5.93 -2.42
CA TYR A 29 1.87 5.29 -1.12
C TYR A 29 0.94 4.08 -1.09
N VAL A 30 1.47 2.89 -0.82
CA VAL A 30 0.66 1.68 -0.66
C VAL A 30 0.16 1.63 0.78
N CYS A 31 -1.15 1.56 0.95
CA CYS A 31 -1.84 1.35 2.21
C CYS A 31 -2.42 -0.07 2.19
N SER A 32 -1.89 -0.98 3.01
CA SER A 32 -2.33 -2.38 3.03
C SER A 32 -2.17 -2.99 4.44
N PRO A 33 -2.78 -4.14 4.73
CA PRO A 33 -2.58 -4.80 6.02
C PRO A 33 -1.10 -5.14 6.26
N LEU A 34 -0.67 -5.06 7.53
CA LEU A 34 0.60 -5.59 8.04
C LEU A 34 0.35 -6.56 9.19
N SER A 35 -0.25 -6.06 10.28
CA SER A 35 -0.50 -6.86 11.49
C SER A 35 -1.40 -8.07 11.21
N ALA A 36 -1.02 -9.21 11.78
CA ALA A 36 -1.78 -10.45 11.78
C ALA A 36 -1.50 -11.22 13.07
N ASP A 37 -2.41 -12.11 13.46
CA ASP A 37 -2.24 -12.94 14.67
C ASP A 37 -1.18 -14.02 14.46
N ALA A 38 -1.16 -14.64 13.27
CA ALA A 38 -0.15 -15.62 12.89
C ALA A 38 1.08 -14.93 12.25
N GLU A 39 2.28 -15.35 12.66
CA GLU A 39 3.54 -14.80 12.14
C GLU A 39 3.70 -15.05 10.64
N GLN A 40 3.21 -16.19 10.16
CA GLN A 40 3.22 -16.50 8.73
C GLN A 40 2.35 -15.52 7.93
N ASP A 41 1.18 -15.13 8.45
CA ASP A 41 0.31 -14.15 7.79
C ASP A 41 0.89 -12.73 7.87
N TYR A 42 1.63 -12.42 8.94
CA TYR A 42 2.38 -11.17 9.05
C TYR A 42 3.44 -11.08 7.94
N LEU A 43 4.21 -12.16 7.74
CA LEU A 43 5.19 -12.25 6.64
C LEU A 43 4.51 -12.16 5.27
N PHE A 44 3.39 -12.86 5.06
CA PHE A 44 2.65 -12.76 3.79
C PHE A 44 2.13 -11.35 3.51
N ASN A 45 1.70 -10.61 4.54
CA ASN A 45 1.30 -9.21 4.38
C ASN A 45 2.48 -8.32 3.98
N MET A 46 3.68 -8.55 4.52
CA MET A 46 4.89 -7.84 4.10
C MET A 46 5.20 -8.11 2.63
N TYR A 47 5.16 -9.37 2.19
CA TYR A 47 5.36 -9.74 0.79
C TYR A 47 4.27 -9.20 -0.14
N ALA A 48 3.02 -9.17 0.32
CA ALA A 48 1.92 -8.56 -0.43
C ALA A 48 2.17 -7.06 -0.62
N ALA A 49 2.63 -6.34 0.41
CA ALA A 49 3.00 -4.93 0.31
C ALA A 49 4.07 -4.68 -0.77
N ARG A 50 5.07 -5.57 -0.87
CA ARG A 50 6.10 -5.55 -1.93
C ARG A 50 5.51 -5.81 -3.31
N ALA A 51 4.65 -6.81 -3.42
CA ALA A 51 4.01 -7.14 -4.68
C ALA A 51 3.09 -6.02 -5.19
N TYR A 52 2.34 -5.34 -4.31
CA TYR A 52 1.57 -4.15 -4.70
C TYR A 52 2.48 -3.04 -5.22
N MET A 53 3.67 -2.84 -4.63
CA MET A 53 4.63 -1.85 -5.14
C MET A 53 5.09 -2.19 -6.57
N LEU A 54 5.47 -3.45 -6.82
CA LEU A 54 5.91 -3.85 -8.16
C LEU A 54 4.76 -3.76 -9.18
N TYR A 55 3.57 -4.22 -8.79
CA TYR A 55 2.40 -4.15 -9.67
C TYR A 55 2.06 -2.69 -10.04
N ALA A 56 2.08 -1.79 -9.06
CA ALA A 56 1.84 -0.38 -9.29
C ALA A 56 2.89 0.23 -10.23
N LEU A 57 4.15 -0.20 -10.14
CA LEU A 57 5.20 0.19 -11.07
C LEU A 57 4.95 -0.30 -12.49
N MET A 58 4.61 -1.58 -12.65
CA MET A 58 4.55 -2.24 -13.95
C MET A 58 3.26 -1.95 -14.72
N GLU A 59 2.13 -1.86 -14.02
CA GLU A 59 0.80 -1.85 -14.64
C GLU A 59 0.05 -0.53 -14.39
N LEU A 60 0.46 0.27 -13.40
CA LEU A 60 -0.15 1.58 -13.09
C LEU A 60 0.79 2.78 -13.33
N ASP A 61 2.06 2.53 -13.68
CA ASP A 61 3.11 3.54 -13.89
C ASP A 61 3.36 4.46 -12.66
N TYR A 62 3.27 3.91 -11.44
CA TYR A 62 3.61 4.62 -10.20
C TYR A 62 4.94 4.16 -9.59
N LEU A 63 5.74 5.10 -9.09
CA LEU A 63 6.80 4.79 -8.13
C LEU A 63 6.18 4.58 -6.74
N ALA A 64 5.85 3.33 -6.43
CA ALA A 64 5.12 2.99 -5.22
C ALA A 64 6.05 2.72 -4.02
N ARG A 65 5.61 3.12 -2.82
CA ARG A 65 6.34 2.92 -1.56
C ARG A 65 5.42 2.34 -0.50
N ALA A 66 5.91 1.32 0.19
CA ALA A 66 5.22 0.60 1.27
C ALA A 66 6.24 0.28 2.37
N PRO A 67 6.48 1.19 3.33
CA PRO A 67 7.52 1.01 4.33
C PRO A 67 7.32 -0.24 5.19
N HIS A 68 6.06 -0.62 5.46
CA HIS A 68 5.71 -1.86 6.15
C HIS A 68 6.10 -3.14 5.40
N GLY A 69 6.48 -3.07 4.12
CA GLY A 69 7.08 -4.19 3.40
C GLY A 69 8.53 -4.49 3.81
N TYR A 70 9.23 -3.53 4.44
CA TYR A 70 10.67 -3.64 4.73
C TYR A 70 11.05 -3.23 6.14
N LEU A 71 10.50 -2.12 6.66
CA LEU A 71 10.83 -1.60 7.98
C LEU A 71 10.69 -2.63 9.10
N PRO A 72 9.69 -3.54 9.10
CA PRO A 72 9.60 -4.58 10.13
C PRO A 72 10.81 -5.52 10.24
N ILE A 73 11.70 -5.57 9.24
CA ILE A 73 12.94 -6.34 9.29
C ILE A 73 13.99 -5.66 10.18
N ILE A 74 13.94 -4.32 10.26
CA ILE A 74 14.93 -3.50 10.97
C ILE A 74 14.35 -2.82 12.23
N LEU A 75 13.03 -2.69 12.32
CA LEU A 75 12.27 -2.09 13.42
C LEU A 75 11.19 -3.08 13.88
N CYS A 76 11.30 -3.56 15.10
CA CYS A 76 10.37 -4.49 15.71
C CYS A 76 9.00 -3.82 15.94
N ASP A 77 7.98 -4.20 15.15
CA ASP A 77 6.62 -3.66 15.27
C ASP A 77 5.94 -3.99 16.63
N ARG A 78 6.48 -4.98 17.37
CA ARG A 78 6.02 -5.30 18.73
C ARG A 78 6.60 -4.33 19.79
N ASN A 79 7.66 -3.60 19.47
CA ASN A 79 8.19 -2.52 20.30
C ASN A 79 7.46 -1.21 19.95
N SER A 80 6.87 -0.55 20.93
CA SER A 80 6.07 0.67 20.73
C SER A 80 6.88 1.84 20.14
N ASP A 81 8.14 1.99 20.53
CA ASP A 81 8.98 3.12 20.14
C ASP A 81 9.46 2.94 18.70
N GLU A 82 9.91 1.72 18.36
CA GLU A 82 10.32 1.34 17.01
C GLU A 82 9.12 1.38 16.03
N ARG A 83 7.95 0.92 16.47
CA ARG A 83 6.70 1.07 15.71
C ARG A 83 6.34 2.52 15.47
N THR A 84 6.48 3.38 16.48
CA THR A 84 6.21 4.81 16.34
C THR A 84 7.15 5.45 15.32
N LEU A 85 8.43 5.10 15.35
CA LEU A 85 9.42 5.54 14.37
C LEU A 85 9.06 5.08 12.94
N ALA A 86 8.67 3.82 12.77
CA ALA A 86 8.25 3.27 11.48
C ALA A 86 7.01 3.98 10.93
N LEU A 87 6.02 4.27 11.78
CA LEU A 87 4.82 5.02 11.41
C LEU A 87 5.15 6.45 10.99
N GLN A 88 5.97 7.17 11.76
CA GLN A 88 6.39 8.53 11.42
C GLN A 88 7.08 8.58 10.05
N PHE A 89 7.99 7.62 9.80
CA PHE A 89 8.65 7.49 8.50
C PHE A 89 7.64 7.23 7.37
N GLY A 90 6.68 6.32 7.58
CA GLY A 90 5.64 6.03 6.61
C GLY A 90 4.77 7.22 6.26
N LEU A 91 4.26 7.93 7.27
CA LEU A 91 3.46 9.14 7.05
C LEU A 91 4.26 10.22 6.31
N LYS A 92 5.57 10.35 6.59
CA LYS A 92 6.43 11.28 5.88
C LYS A 92 6.59 10.91 4.40
N LEU A 93 6.69 9.63 4.07
CA LEU A 93 6.70 9.17 2.69
C LEU A 93 5.36 9.39 1.97
N MET A 94 4.24 9.27 2.68
CA MET A 94 2.92 9.59 2.14
C MET A 94 2.79 11.07 1.77
N GLU A 95 3.37 11.98 2.56
CA GLU A 95 3.39 13.41 2.22
C GLU A 95 4.02 13.67 0.85
N TYR A 96 5.09 12.94 0.53
CA TYR A 96 5.81 13.02 -0.75
C TYR A 96 5.14 12.24 -1.90
N SER A 97 4.06 11.51 -1.63
CA SER A 97 3.34 10.71 -2.62
C SER A 97 2.18 11.50 -3.24
N ASP A 98 1.88 11.28 -4.50
CA ASP A 98 0.78 11.96 -5.20
C ASP A 98 -0.58 11.30 -4.92
N VAL A 99 -0.57 9.99 -4.66
CA VAL A 99 -1.77 9.16 -4.49
C VAL A 99 -1.54 8.11 -3.39
N VAL A 100 -2.63 7.70 -2.75
CA VAL A 100 -2.66 6.54 -1.85
C VAL A 100 -3.42 5.40 -2.53
N LEU A 101 -2.77 4.23 -2.60
CA LEU A 101 -3.31 2.99 -3.16
C LEU A 101 -3.73 2.08 -1.99
N VAL A 102 -5.03 1.91 -1.77
CA VAL A 102 -5.57 1.05 -0.71
C VAL A 102 -5.74 -0.37 -1.27
N CYS A 103 -4.86 -1.26 -0.85
CA CYS A 103 -4.66 -2.59 -1.44
C CYS A 103 -5.09 -3.72 -0.50
N GLY A 104 -5.40 -4.88 -1.09
CA GLY A 104 -6.00 -6.03 -0.43
C GLY A 104 -7.52 -5.92 -0.30
N ASN A 105 -8.11 -6.85 0.44
CA ASN A 105 -9.56 -7.02 0.57
C ASN A 105 -10.08 -6.83 2.01
N LYS A 106 -9.24 -6.32 2.92
CA LYS A 106 -9.61 -6.09 4.31
C LYS A 106 -9.02 -4.80 4.85
N LEU A 107 -9.78 -4.15 5.73
CA LEU A 107 -9.34 -2.97 6.45
C LEU A 107 -8.59 -3.38 7.73
N SER A 108 -7.43 -2.79 8.00
CA SER A 108 -6.69 -2.98 9.24
C SER A 108 -6.60 -1.69 10.06
N ARG A 109 -6.28 -1.79 11.36
CA ARG A 109 -6.11 -0.62 12.23
C ARG A 109 -5.03 0.34 11.73
N GLY A 110 -3.92 -0.17 11.21
CA GLY A 110 -2.85 0.65 10.64
C GLY A 110 -3.34 1.46 9.43
N MET A 111 -4.08 0.80 8.54
CA MET A 111 -4.65 1.44 7.34
C MET A 111 -5.62 2.58 7.69
N ILE A 112 -6.39 2.46 8.77
CA ILE A 112 -7.28 3.56 9.20
C ILE A 112 -6.48 4.84 9.44
N GLY A 113 -5.35 4.75 10.17
CA GLY A 113 -4.49 5.91 10.43
C GLY A 113 -3.91 6.51 9.13
N GLU A 114 -3.50 5.65 8.20
CA GLU A 114 -2.99 6.06 6.89
C GLU A 114 -4.07 6.73 6.03
N ILE A 115 -5.30 6.21 6.01
CA ILE A 115 -6.44 6.80 5.29
C ILE A 115 -6.81 8.16 5.89
N VAL A 116 -6.81 8.28 7.22
CA VAL A 116 -7.07 9.56 7.90
C VAL A 116 -5.99 10.59 7.54
N GLN A 117 -4.72 10.19 7.51
CA GLN A 117 -3.63 11.07 7.07
C GLN A 117 -3.79 11.47 5.60
N ALA A 118 -4.17 10.54 4.72
CA ALA A 118 -4.42 10.82 3.32
C ALA A 118 -5.52 11.89 3.14
N VAL A 119 -6.57 11.85 3.97
CA VAL A 119 -7.61 12.88 4.02
C VAL A 119 -7.07 14.22 4.47
N ALA A 120 -6.30 14.26 5.56
CA ALA A 120 -5.69 15.48 6.09
C ALA A 120 -4.77 16.17 5.06
N LEU A 121 -4.08 15.36 4.25
CA LEU A 121 -3.19 15.81 3.17
C LEU A 121 -3.93 16.03 1.83
N ASN A 122 -5.26 15.85 1.80
CA ASN A 122 -6.10 15.94 0.59
C ASN A 122 -5.53 15.11 -0.59
N LYS A 123 -5.00 13.92 -0.31
CA LYS A 123 -4.48 12.98 -1.31
C LYS A 123 -5.63 12.26 -1.99
N LYS A 124 -5.46 11.95 -3.29
CA LYS A 124 -6.35 11.02 -3.99
C LYS A 124 -6.15 9.62 -3.41
N ILE A 125 -7.24 8.89 -3.23
CA ILE A 125 -7.28 7.52 -2.72
C ILE A 125 -7.89 6.63 -3.80
N ILE A 126 -7.15 5.60 -4.22
CA ILE A 126 -7.62 4.58 -5.16
C ILE A 126 -7.78 3.29 -4.38
N VAL A 127 -8.96 2.67 -4.47
CA VAL A 127 -9.29 1.40 -3.82
C VAL A 127 -9.58 0.37 -4.90
N PHE A 128 -9.14 -0.87 -4.70
CA PHE A 128 -9.24 -1.93 -5.71
C PHE A 128 -10.27 -3.02 -5.36
N ASP A 129 -10.83 -2.99 -4.15
CA ASP A 129 -11.87 -3.89 -3.68
C ASP A 129 -13.17 -3.12 -3.38
N GLU A 130 -14.32 -3.68 -3.78
CA GLU A 130 -15.62 -3.00 -3.67
C GLU A 130 -16.08 -2.85 -2.21
N VAL A 131 -15.94 -3.90 -1.41
CA VAL A 131 -16.34 -3.91 0.01
C VAL A 131 -15.44 -2.95 0.78
N LEU A 132 -14.13 -3.02 0.56
CA LEU A 132 -13.16 -2.12 1.16
C LEU A 132 -13.41 -0.66 0.76
N CYS A 133 -13.79 -0.40 -0.49
CA CYS A 133 -14.12 0.96 -0.95
C CYS A 133 -15.28 1.58 -0.18
N HIS A 134 -16.27 0.77 0.21
CA HIS A 134 -17.35 1.24 1.07
C HIS A 134 -16.84 1.66 2.45
N GLU A 135 -15.99 0.85 3.08
CA GLU A 135 -15.39 1.16 4.39
C GLU A 135 -14.46 2.37 4.33
N VAL A 136 -13.61 2.47 3.30
CA VAL A 136 -12.74 3.63 3.07
C VAL A 136 -13.55 4.91 2.92
N ARG A 137 -14.67 4.88 2.17
CA ARG A 137 -15.55 6.06 2.02
C ARG A 137 -16.16 6.50 3.35
N LYS A 138 -16.53 5.56 4.24
CA LYS A 138 -17.02 5.90 5.59
C LYS A 138 -15.96 6.64 6.39
N ILE A 139 -14.73 6.12 6.40
CA ILE A 139 -13.60 6.76 7.10
C ILE A 139 -13.35 8.16 6.54
N VAL A 140 -13.30 8.29 5.21
CA VAL A 140 -13.05 9.57 4.54
C VAL A 140 -14.12 10.60 4.91
N LEU A 141 -15.40 10.26 4.82
CA LEU A 141 -16.49 11.17 5.17
C LEU A 141 -16.50 11.51 6.66
N GLY A 142 -16.23 10.52 7.53
CA GLY A 142 -16.15 10.72 8.98
C GLY A 142 -14.99 11.61 9.44
N ASN A 143 -14.00 11.85 8.58
CA ASN A 143 -12.83 12.68 8.86
C ASN A 143 -12.80 13.96 8.01
N ASN A 144 -13.97 14.51 7.66
CA ASN A 144 -14.15 15.74 6.87
C ASN A 144 -13.58 15.68 5.44
N GLY A 145 -13.28 14.49 4.94
CA GLY A 145 -12.90 14.27 3.55
C GLY A 145 -14.10 14.29 2.61
N ARG A 146 -13.83 14.52 1.32
CA ARG A 146 -14.86 14.51 0.27
C ARG A 146 -14.95 13.13 -0.37
N ARG A 147 -16.16 12.70 -0.75
CA ARG A 147 -16.38 11.44 -1.48
C ARG A 147 -15.55 11.36 -2.78
N SER A 148 -15.30 12.51 -3.43
CA SER A 148 -14.48 12.62 -4.65
C SER A 148 -13.00 12.30 -4.45
N LEU A 149 -12.50 12.23 -3.20
CA LEU A 149 -11.13 11.77 -2.92
C LEU A 149 -10.97 10.29 -3.21
N VAL A 150 -12.05 9.50 -3.19
CA VAL A 150 -12.00 8.03 -3.30
C VAL A 150 -12.54 7.57 -4.64
N SER A 151 -11.70 6.92 -5.44
CA SER A 151 -12.10 6.19 -6.65
C SER A 151 -11.98 4.69 -6.45
N LEU A 152 -12.91 3.93 -7.05
CA LEU A 152 -12.84 2.47 -7.14
C LEU A 152 -12.28 2.10 -8.51
N ASP A 153 -11.29 1.22 -8.54
CA ASP A 153 -10.72 0.67 -9.78
C ASP A 153 -10.65 -0.85 -9.71
N LEU A 154 -11.62 -1.52 -10.35
CA LEU A 154 -11.72 -2.99 -10.36
C LEU A 154 -10.94 -3.62 -11.52
N SER A 155 -10.28 -2.83 -12.36
CA SER A 155 -9.55 -3.36 -13.52
C SER A 155 -8.21 -4.02 -13.14
N HIS A 156 -7.80 -3.88 -11.88
CA HIS A 156 -6.54 -4.39 -11.33
C HIS A 156 -6.77 -5.36 -10.16
N PRO A 157 -7.28 -6.58 -10.41
CA PRO A 157 -7.65 -7.53 -9.35
C PRO A 157 -6.46 -7.97 -8.48
N ALA A 158 -5.23 -7.94 -8.99
CA ALA A 158 -4.03 -8.21 -8.20
C ALA A 158 -3.89 -7.23 -7.02
N MET A 159 -4.29 -5.97 -7.19
CA MET A 159 -4.20 -4.95 -6.12
C MET A 159 -5.24 -5.16 -5.02
N ALA A 160 -6.31 -5.94 -5.28
CA ALA A 160 -7.31 -6.34 -4.30
C ALA A 160 -7.02 -7.70 -3.64
N HIS A 161 -6.16 -8.52 -4.27
CA HIS A 161 -5.87 -9.86 -3.80
C HIS A 161 -5.05 -9.82 -2.50
N PRO A 162 -5.33 -10.61 -1.45
CA PRO A 162 -4.55 -10.58 -0.20
C PRO A 162 -3.12 -11.13 -0.33
N ARG A 163 -2.84 -11.94 -1.36
CA ARG A 163 -1.53 -12.56 -1.62
C ARG A 163 -1.21 -12.52 -3.12
N PRO A 164 -1.09 -11.32 -3.73
CA PRO A 164 -0.88 -11.20 -5.17
C PRO A 164 0.37 -11.92 -5.65
N GLN A 165 1.43 -11.91 -4.84
CA GLN A 165 2.72 -12.58 -5.09
C GLN A 165 2.62 -14.11 -5.29
N CYS A 166 1.49 -14.73 -4.92
CA CYS A 166 1.29 -16.17 -5.06
C CYS A 166 0.36 -16.54 -6.22
N GLU A 167 -0.38 -15.58 -6.80
CA GLU A 167 -1.51 -15.87 -7.70
C GLU A 167 -1.50 -15.09 -9.02
N TYR A 168 -0.58 -14.12 -9.18
CA TYR A 168 -0.49 -13.20 -10.31
C TYR A 168 0.95 -13.07 -10.82
#